data_AF-A0A6A6ASH7-F1
#
_entry.id   AF-A0A6A6ASH7-F1
#
_cell.length_a   1.000
_cell.length_b   1.000
_cell.length_c   1.000
_cell.angle_alpha   90.00
_cell.angle_beta   90.00
_cell.angle_gamma   90.00
#
_symmetry.space_group_name_H-M   'P 1'
#
loop_
_entity.id
_entity.type
_entity.pdbx_description
1 polymer ?
#
loop_
_entity_poly.entity_id
_entity_poly.type
_entity_poly.pdbx_seq_one_letter_code
_entity_poly.pdbx_strand_id
1 'polypeptide(L)'
;MKEPGLLLALSATTANPQYSGDIVHYWYSSIQLVTGLPFPPSGWFEAIVQAAVYVSAPESKNELLASQQLAVSHAAHDSLTGVFHSTRNFGNIFKSAQDIVSLIGIDEIDDKCWRAAAIGRRAAIKVTAVRQDDRLNNLVNYVFKSGTSSVYQRTPGSTFVAPDTAQARYLRTFGGLGDVTRFRASAPPQSILQATRRFSTTSRLRANDYTPTYACFGGAAAAVIQAWNNGSDVINILQSTNGTQIGVITGRYTSIWQATKGNGDSRVYGGFMFLPR
;
A
#
# COMPACT_ATOMS: atom_id res chain seq x y z
N MET A 1 29.15 44.09 27.31
CA MET A 1 28.96 42.64 27.46
C MET A 1 27.80 42.24 26.56
N LYS A 2 28.09 41.61 25.43
CA LYS A 2 27.10 41.10 24.46
C LYS A 2 27.48 39.66 24.20
N GLU A 3 26.66 38.72 24.66
CA GLU A 3 26.82 37.31 24.31
C GLU A 3 26.25 37.07 22.90
N PRO A 4 26.98 36.36 22.02
CA PRO A 4 26.42 35.91 20.76
C PRO A 4 25.64 34.62 20.99
N GLY A 5 24.36 34.65 20.61
CA GLY A 5 23.44 33.51 20.67
C GLY A 5 23.90 32.36 19.77
N LEU A 6 23.98 31.17 20.38
CA LEU A 6 24.30 29.91 19.74
C LEU A 6 23.14 29.48 18.82
N LEU A 7 23.32 29.57 17.51
CA LEU A 7 22.42 29.00 16.52
C LEU A 7 22.58 27.47 16.51
N LEU A 8 21.63 26.77 17.13
CA LEU A 8 21.45 25.33 17.00
C LEU A 8 21.00 25.01 15.57
N ALA A 9 21.95 24.62 14.71
CA ALA A 9 21.66 24.03 13.41
C ALA A 9 21.02 22.65 13.62
N LEU A 10 19.70 22.56 13.44
CA LEU A 10 19.00 21.29 13.31
C LEU A 10 19.39 20.66 11.98
N SER A 11 20.38 19.76 12.02
CA SER A 11 20.74 18.91 10.89
C SER A 11 19.50 18.10 10.49
N ALA A 12 18.91 18.42 9.35
CA ALA A 12 17.98 17.53 8.69
C ALA A 12 18.77 16.30 8.28
N THR A 13 18.63 15.20 9.00
CA THR A 13 19.02 13.88 8.51
C THR A 13 18.18 13.61 7.28
N THR A 14 18.71 13.91 6.10
CA THR A 14 18.29 13.19 4.91
C THR A 14 18.58 11.73 5.24
N ALA A 15 17.53 10.93 5.45
CA ALA A 15 17.68 9.50 5.50
C ALA A 15 18.23 9.09 4.13
N ASN A 16 19.56 9.05 4.01
CA ASN A 16 20.18 8.31 2.93
C ASN A 16 19.58 6.91 3.03
N PRO A 17 19.10 6.32 1.94
CA PRO A 17 18.67 4.93 1.99
C PRO A 17 19.82 4.16 2.64
N GLN A 18 19.51 3.38 3.68
CA GLN A 18 20.52 2.69 4.48
C GLN A 18 21.41 1.78 3.60
N TYR A 19 20.97 1.53 2.36
CA TYR A 19 21.70 0.89 1.29
C TYR A 19 21.61 1.74 0.00
N SER A 20 22.76 2.12 -0.58
CA SER A 20 22.82 2.41 -2.02
C SER A 20 22.39 1.14 -2.75
N GLY A 21 21.20 1.14 -3.36
CA GLY A 21 20.59 -0.10 -3.87
C GLY A 21 19.67 -0.83 -2.87
N ASP A 22 18.87 -0.10 -2.09
CA ASP A 22 17.75 -0.68 -1.33
C ASP A 22 16.77 -1.38 -2.28
N ILE A 23 16.99 -2.69 -2.43
CA ILE A 23 16.27 -3.53 -3.37
C ILE A 23 14.79 -3.68 -3.00
N VAL A 24 14.48 -3.55 -1.71
CA VAL A 24 13.10 -3.59 -1.22
C VAL A 24 12.39 -2.31 -1.64
N HIS A 25 13.04 -1.15 -1.50
CA HIS A 25 12.51 0.12 -1.99
C HIS A 25 12.38 0.15 -3.52
N TYR A 26 13.32 -0.45 -4.25
CA TYR A 26 13.22 -0.59 -5.70
C TYR A 26 11.96 -1.39 -6.07
N TRP A 27 11.76 -2.57 -5.48
CA TRP A 27 10.56 -3.38 -5.73
C TRP A 27 9.28 -2.63 -5.36
N TYR A 28 9.26 -1.92 -4.23
CA TYR A 28 8.12 -1.08 -3.85
C TYR A 28 7.80 -0.03 -4.92
N SER A 29 8.82 0.64 -5.45
CA SER A 29 8.66 1.65 -6.51
C SER A 29 8.21 1.04 -7.83
N SER A 30 8.76 -0.12 -8.22
CA SER A 30 8.36 -0.85 -9.41
C SER A 30 6.92 -1.35 -9.33
N ILE A 31 6.45 -1.76 -8.14
CA ILE A 31 5.05 -2.14 -7.93
C ILE A 31 4.09 -0.97 -8.22
N GLN A 32 4.44 0.26 -7.85
CA GLN A 32 3.63 1.44 -8.15
C GLN A 32 3.51 1.66 -9.66
N LEU A 33 4.59 1.46 -10.42
CA LEU A 33 4.60 1.56 -11.89
C LEU A 33 3.78 0.45 -12.55
N VAL A 34 3.90 -0.78 -12.03
CA VAL A 34 3.24 -1.97 -12.57
C VAL A 34 1.72 -1.88 -12.39
N THR A 35 1.26 -1.35 -11.28
CA THR A 35 -0.15 -1.51 -10.92
C THR A 35 -1.05 -0.60 -11.75
N GLY A 36 -0.72 0.67 -11.99
CA GLY A 36 -1.52 1.59 -12.83
C GLY A 36 -3.03 1.62 -12.51
N LEU A 37 -3.44 0.99 -11.40
CA LEU A 37 -4.82 0.61 -11.13
C LEU A 37 -5.45 1.78 -10.37
N PRO A 38 -6.56 2.34 -10.88
CA PRO A 38 -7.29 3.36 -10.17
C PRO A 38 -7.91 2.73 -8.93
N PHE A 39 -7.35 3.14 -7.80
CA PHE A 39 -7.86 3.21 -6.44
C PHE A 39 -9.18 2.50 -6.06
N PRO A 40 -9.23 1.92 -4.83
CA PRO A 40 -8.10 1.62 -3.97
C PRO A 40 -7.34 0.38 -4.44
N PRO A 41 -6.00 0.42 -4.54
CA PRO A 41 -5.23 -0.81 -4.60
C PRO A 41 -5.57 -1.56 -3.31
N SER A 42 -6.12 -2.76 -3.45
CA SER A 42 -6.20 -3.66 -2.32
C SER A 42 -4.74 -3.88 -1.90
N GLY A 43 -4.30 -3.31 -0.77
CA GLY A 43 -2.96 -3.55 -0.19
C GLY A 43 -2.62 -5.03 0.03
N TRP A 44 -3.52 -5.92 -0.37
CA TRP A 44 -3.45 -7.35 -0.44
C TRP A 44 -2.26 -7.87 -1.25
N PHE A 45 -2.07 -7.45 -2.51
CA PHE A 45 -0.96 -8.03 -3.30
C PHE A 45 0.38 -7.45 -2.85
N GLU A 46 0.45 -6.19 -2.44
CA GLU A 46 1.64 -5.63 -1.79
C GLU A 46 1.98 -6.40 -0.51
N ALA A 47 0.97 -6.74 0.30
CA ALA A 47 1.17 -7.57 1.48
C ALA A 47 1.68 -8.99 1.14
N ILE A 48 1.22 -9.60 0.03
CA ILE A 48 1.76 -10.88 -0.46
C ILE A 48 3.25 -10.74 -0.82
N VAL A 49 3.59 -9.74 -1.61
CA VAL A 49 4.97 -9.50 -2.06
C VAL A 49 5.89 -9.22 -0.88
N GLN A 50 5.49 -8.32 0.03
CA GLN A 50 6.29 -8.00 1.21
C GLN A 50 6.39 -9.18 2.18
N ALA A 51 5.34 -10.00 2.31
CA ALA A 51 5.43 -11.23 3.09
C ALA A 51 6.41 -12.24 2.48
N ALA A 52 6.45 -12.38 1.14
CA ALA A 52 7.42 -13.26 0.47
C ALA A 52 8.86 -12.77 0.65
N VAL A 53 9.09 -11.46 0.51
CA VAL A 53 10.37 -10.82 0.82
C VAL A 53 10.78 -11.08 2.28
N TYR A 54 9.86 -10.88 3.22
CA TYR A 54 10.09 -11.14 4.64
C TYR A 54 10.40 -12.61 4.94
N VAL A 55 9.75 -13.57 4.27
CA VAL A 55 10.03 -15.00 4.42
C VAL A 55 11.39 -15.39 3.81
N SER A 56 11.77 -14.75 2.70
CA SER A 56 13.05 -15.00 2.01
C SER A 56 14.26 -14.51 2.82
N ALA A 57 14.15 -13.33 3.44
CA ALA A 57 15.26 -12.69 4.17
C ALA A 57 15.92 -13.57 5.27
N PRO A 58 15.20 -14.23 6.20
CA PRO A 58 15.82 -15.08 7.21
C PRO A 58 16.41 -16.37 6.64
N GLU A 59 15.89 -16.87 5.50
CA GLU A 59 16.44 -18.06 4.82
C GLU A 59 17.78 -17.74 4.13
N SER A 60 17.97 -16.51 3.65
CA SER A 60 19.20 -16.07 2.99
C SER A 60 20.20 -15.35 3.91
N LYS A 61 19.87 -15.10 5.18
CA LYS A 61 20.66 -14.25 6.10
C LYS A 61 22.16 -14.59 6.26
N ASN A 62 22.54 -15.83 5.96
CA ASN A 62 23.92 -16.32 6.07
C ASN A 62 24.65 -16.34 4.72
N GLU A 63 23.99 -15.95 3.63
CA GLU A 63 24.58 -15.84 2.29
C GLU A 63 25.33 -14.52 2.12
N LEU A 64 26.08 -14.36 1.03
CA LEU A 64 26.66 -13.06 0.65
C LEU A 64 25.56 -12.03 0.37
N LEU A 65 25.85 -10.73 0.59
CA LEU A 65 24.88 -9.65 0.41
C LEU A 65 24.18 -9.68 -0.97
N ALA A 66 24.95 -9.92 -2.04
CA ALA A 66 24.41 -10.06 -3.39
C ALA A 66 23.39 -11.21 -3.50
N SER A 67 23.68 -12.36 -2.90
CA SER A 67 22.76 -13.51 -2.85
C SER A 67 21.54 -13.22 -1.97
N GLN A 68 21.68 -12.46 -0.88
CA GLN A 68 20.55 -12.01 -0.06
C GLN A 68 19.60 -11.12 -0.87
N GLN A 69 20.15 -10.12 -1.56
CA GLN A 69 19.42 -9.19 -2.42
C GLN A 69 18.74 -9.92 -3.59
N LEU A 70 19.42 -10.90 -4.19
CA LEU A 70 18.87 -11.72 -5.27
C LEU A 70 17.72 -12.61 -4.75
N ALA A 71 17.87 -13.21 -3.57
CA ALA A 71 16.83 -14.05 -2.98
C ALA A 71 15.54 -13.27 -2.65
N VAL A 72 15.65 -12.07 -2.07
CA VAL A 72 14.46 -11.22 -1.85
C VAL A 72 13.86 -10.73 -3.17
N SER A 73 14.69 -10.54 -4.20
CA SER A 73 14.23 -10.09 -5.51
C SER A 73 13.44 -11.17 -6.25
N HIS A 74 13.91 -12.42 -6.23
CA HIS A 74 13.12 -13.53 -6.75
C HIS A 74 11.83 -13.73 -5.96
N ALA A 75 11.85 -13.56 -4.63
CA ALA A 75 10.63 -13.64 -3.83
C ALA A 75 9.58 -12.58 -4.27
N ALA A 76 10.03 -11.35 -4.54
CA ALA A 76 9.15 -10.28 -5.01
C ALA A 76 8.67 -10.51 -6.45
N HIS A 77 9.59 -10.81 -7.37
CA HIS A 77 9.30 -11.11 -8.77
C HIS A 77 8.27 -12.24 -8.89
N ASP A 78 8.54 -13.40 -8.29
CA ASP A 78 7.69 -14.58 -8.48
C ASP A 78 6.33 -14.43 -7.80
N SER A 79 6.25 -13.68 -6.70
CA SER A 79 4.97 -13.32 -6.08
C SER A 79 4.14 -12.42 -6.99
N LEU A 80 4.76 -11.42 -7.62
CA LEU A 80 4.11 -10.55 -8.60
C LEU A 80 3.69 -11.33 -9.84
N THR A 81 4.56 -12.20 -10.36
CA THR A 81 4.21 -13.08 -11.47
C THR A 81 3.01 -13.94 -11.11
N GLY A 82 2.95 -14.54 -9.92
CA GLY A 82 1.79 -15.32 -9.48
C GLY A 82 0.47 -14.53 -9.49
N VAL A 83 0.50 -13.21 -9.26
CA VAL A 83 -0.69 -12.34 -9.33
C VAL A 83 -0.98 -11.87 -10.76
N PHE A 84 0.04 -11.64 -11.57
CA PHE A 84 -0.05 -10.93 -12.85
C PHE A 84 0.30 -11.77 -14.09
N HIS A 85 0.50 -13.09 -13.98
CA HIS A 85 0.97 -14.02 -15.02
C HIS A 85 0.14 -14.10 -16.31
N SER A 86 -0.96 -13.36 -16.44
CA SER A 86 -1.75 -13.28 -17.66
C SER A 86 -2.20 -11.86 -17.98
N THR A 87 -1.49 -10.87 -17.44
CA THR A 87 -1.78 -9.45 -17.66
C THR A 87 -0.66 -8.81 -18.48
N ARG A 88 -0.94 -7.65 -19.08
CA ARG A 88 0.07 -6.86 -19.82
C ARG A 88 1.24 -6.40 -18.94
N ASN A 89 1.07 -6.46 -17.62
CA ASN A 89 2.05 -6.05 -16.63
C ASN A 89 3.20 -7.05 -16.45
N PHE A 90 3.08 -8.28 -16.97
CA PHE A 90 4.14 -9.29 -16.86
C PHE A 90 5.49 -8.81 -17.42
N GLY A 91 5.48 -8.13 -18.58
CA GLY A 91 6.71 -7.61 -19.19
C GLY A 91 7.44 -6.58 -18.30
N ASN A 92 6.70 -5.74 -17.59
CA ASN A 92 7.26 -4.74 -16.67
C ASN A 92 7.87 -5.40 -15.42
N ILE A 93 7.22 -6.46 -14.90
CA ILE A 93 7.73 -7.25 -13.77
C ILE A 93 9.03 -7.95 -14.16
N PHE A 94 9.06 -8.57 -15.34
CA PHE A 94 10.23 -9.26 -15.85
C PHE A 94 11.40 -8.29 -16.08
N LYS A 95 11.15 -7.15 -16.72
CA LYS A 95 12.15 -6.10 -16.92
C LYS A 95 12.73 -5.59 -15.60
N SER A 96 11.87 -5.37 -14.59
CA SER A 96 12.30 -4.95 -13.26
C SER A 96 13.25 -5.97 -12.62
N ALA A 97 12.97 -7.27 -12.76
CA ALA A 97 13.88 -8.31 -12.27
C ALA A 97 15.22 -8.30 -13.03
N GLN A 98 15.22 -8.16 -14.35
CA GLN A 98 16.46 -8.09 -15.14
C GLN A 98 17.35 -6.91 -14.74
N ASP A 99 16.73 -5.74 -14.52
CA ASP A 99 17.45 -4.53 -14.09
C ASP A 99 18.11 -4.73 -12.73
N ILE A 100 17.39 -5.36 -11.80
CA ILE A 100 17.90 -5.68 -10.47
C ILE A 100 19.03 -6.69 -10.52
N VAL A 101 18.88 -7.78 -11.27
CA VAL A 101 19.93 -8.81 -11.39
C VAL A 101 21.22 -8.18 -11.92
N SER A 102 21.10 -7.32 -12.94
CA SER A 102 22.21 -6.55 -13.49
C SER A 102 22.87 -5.62 -12.45
N LEU A 103 22.07 -4.97 -11.60
CA LEU A 103 22.56 -4.08 -10.54
C LEU A 103 23.25 -4.83 -9.38
N ILE A 104 22.78 -6.04 -9.05
CA ILE A 104 23.37 -6.89 -8.00
C ILE A 104 24.76 -7.40 -8.43
N GLY A 105 24.96 -7.62 -9.74
CA GLY A 105 26.26 -7.99 -10.30
C GLY A 105 26.70 -9.42 -9.95
N ILE A 106 25.74 -10.33 -9.78
CA ILE A 106 26.01 -11.77 -9.62
C ILE A 106 25.89 -12.46 -10.98
N ASP A 107 26.87 -13.30 -11.33
CA ASP A 107 26.85 -14.06 -12.58
C ASP A 107 25.72 -15.09 -12.54
N GLU A 108 24.92 -15.16 -13.61
CA GLU A 108 23.80 -16.09 -13.72
C GLU A 108 24.25 -17.56 -13.74
N ILE A 109 25.52 -17.83 -14.09
CA ILE A 109 26.08 -19.18 -14.08
C ILE A 109 26.62 -19.62 -12.72
N ASP A 110 26.72 -18.72 -11.73
CA ASP A 110 27.22 -19.06 -10.38
C ASP A 110 26.17 -19.91 -9.62
N ASP A 111 26.60 -21.00 -8.99
CA ASP A 111 25.77 -21.82 -8.09
C ASP A 111 25.08 -20.98 -7.00
N LYS A 112 25.72 -19.90 -6.55
CA LYS A 112 25.13 -18.94 -5.59
C LYS A 112 23.93 -18.21 -6.17
N CYS A 113 23.92 -17.92 -7.47
CA CYS A 113 22.77 -17.33 -8.15
C CYS A 113 21.58 -18.29 -8.09
N TRP A 114 21.79 -19.55 -8.50
CA TRP A 114 20.76 -20.59 -8.48
C TRP A 114 20.22 -20.86 -7.07
N ARG A 115 21.10 -20.91 -6.07
CA ARG A 115 20.70 -21.07 -4.67
C ARG A 115 19.86 -19.90 -4.16
N ALA A 116 20.28 -18.65 -4.41
CA ALA A 116 19.52 -17.47 -4.04
C ALA A 116 18.15 -17.42 -4.72
N ALA A 117 18.10 -17.72 -6.02
CA ALA A 117 16.85 -17.82 -6.77
C ALA A 117 15.92 -18.90 -6.21
N ALA A 118 16.46 -20.06 -5.82
CA ALA A 118 15.69 -21.13 -5.21
C ALA A 118 15.09 -20.73 -3.84
N ILE A 119 15.83 -19.99 -3.01
CA ILE A 119 15.31 -19.44 -1.74
C ILE A 119 14.13 -18.49 -2.02
N GLY A 120 14.32 -17.53 -2.93
CA GLY A 120 13.29 -16.57 -3.29
C GLY A 120 12.02 -17.21 -3.84
N ARG A 121 12.18 -18.13 -4.80
CA ARG A 121 11.07 -18.93 -5.39
C ARG A 121 10.30 -19.67 -4.32
N ARG A 122 10.98 -20.36 -3.41
CA ARG A 122 10.34 -21.11 -2.33
C ARG A 122 9.54 -20.20 -1.40
N ALA A 123 10.08 -19.03 -1.06
CA ALA A 123 9.37 -18.04 -0.26
C ALA A 123 8.11 -17.52 -0.97
N ALA A 124 8.21 -17.19 -2.26
CA ALA A 124 7.06 -16.77 -3.08
C ALA A 124 5.99 -17.87 -3.17
N ILE A 125 6.38 -19.12 -3.45
CA ILE A 125 5.46 -20.26 -3.49
C ILE A 125 4.77 -20.42 -2.13
N LYS A 126 5.54 -20.43 -1.04
CA LYS A 126 5.00 -20.60 0.31
C LYS A 126 3.95 -19.54 0.64
N VAL A 127 4.23 -18.27 0.34
CA VAL A 127 3.30 -17.18 0.62
C VAL A 127 2.11 -17.20 -0.34
N THR A 128 2.33 -17.27 -1.64
CA THR A 128 1.22 -17.27 -2.62
C THR A 128 0.30 -18.47 -2.43
N ALA A 129 0.85 -19.68 -2.19
CA ALA A 129 0.07 -20.89 -1.97
C ALA A 129 -0.87 -20.76 -0.77
N VAL A 130 -0.40 -20.21 0.37
CA VAL A 130 -1.30 -20.00 1.49
C VAL A 130 -2.39 -19.00 1.12
N ARG A 131 -2.10 -17.95 0.33
CA ARG A 131 -3.03 -16.85 0.00
C ARG A 131 -3.97 -17.12 -1.18
N GLN A 132 -3.85 -18.25 -1.88
CA GLN A 132 -4.75 -18.61 -3.00
C GLN A 132 -6.24 -18.63 -2.60
N ASP A 133 -6.55 -19.11 -1.39
CA ASP A 133 -7.93 -19.19 -0.86
C ASP A 133 -8.25 -18.07 0.15
N ASP A 134 -7.78 -16.86 -0.15
CA ASP A 134 -8.11 -15.70 0.69
C ASP A 134 -9.55 -15.22 0.54
N ARG A 135 -10.35 -15.85 -0.33
CA ARG A 135 -11.74 -15.47 -0.65
C ARG A 135 -11.89 -14.12 -1.35
N LEU A 136 -10.78 -13.47 -1.72
CA LEU A 136 -10.81 -12.23 -2.52
C LEU A 136 -11.32 -12.46 -3.95
N ASN A 137 -11.25 -13.70 -4.44
CA ASN A 137 -11.77 -14.08 -5.76
C ASN A 137 -13.24 -14.52 -5.71
N ASN A 138 -13.88 -14.52 -4.53
CA ASN A 138 -15.28 -14.92 -4.41
C ASN A 138 -16.18 -13.90 -5.11
N LEU A 139 -17.05 -14.38 -5.99
CA LEU A 139 -18.09 -13.55 -6.58
C LEU A 139 -19.11 -13.15 -5.51
N VAL A 140 -19.22 -11.86 -5.24
CA VAL A 140 -20.28 -11.30 -4.40
C VAL A 140 -21.24 -10.52 -5.27
N ASN A 141 -22.45 -11.06 -5.44
CA ASN A 141 -23.52 -10.36 -6.14
C ASN A 141 -24.05 -9.21 -5.27
N TYR A 142 -23.65 -7.98 -5.57
CA TYR A 142 -24.14 -6.79 -4.89
C TYR A 142 -25.49 -6.36 -5.46
N VAL A 143 -26.56 -6.57 -4.70
CA VAL A 143 -27.90 -6.15 -5.08
C VAL A 143 -28.17 -4.74 -4.56
N PHE A 144 -28.33 -3.78 -5.46
CA PHE A 144 -28.73 -2.42 -5.11
C PHE A 144 -30.12 -2.42 -4.48
N LYS A 145 -30.26 -1.71 -3.36
CA LYS A 145 -31.56 -1.45 -2.71
C LYS A 145 -32.12 -0.12 -3.20
N SER A 146 -33.41 0.13 -2.98
CA SER A 146 -34.03 1.42 -3.36
C SER A 146 -33.27 2.61 -2.75
N GLY A 147 -33.24 3.74 -3.48
CA GLY A 147 -32.49 4.95 -3.09
C GLY A 147 -32.97 5.65 -1.82
N THR A 148 -34.04 5.15 -1.19
CA THR A 148 -34.47 5.59 0.15
C THR A 148 -33.67 4.94 1.27
N SER A 149 -32.98 3.83 0.98
CA SER A 149 -32.11 3.14 1.93
C SER A 149 -30.76 3.83 2.08
N SER A 150 -30.18 3.77 3.28
CA SER A 150 -28.83 4.25 3.63
C SER A 150 -27.71 3.38 3.03
N VAL A 151 -27.93 2.85 1.84
CA VAL A 151 -27.10 1.83 1.19
C VAL A 151 -26.48 2.41 -0.06
N TYR A 152 -25.22 2.07 -0.33
CA TYR A 152 -24.49 2.51 -1.51
C TYR A 152 -25.31 2.27 -2.79
N GLN A 153 -25.36 3.33 -3.61
CA GLN A 153 -26.02 3.37 -4.90
C GLN A 153 -24.98 3.52 -6.01
N ARG A 154 -25.30 3.03 -7.20
CA ARG A 154 -24.45 3.24 -8.37
C ARG A 154 -24.41 4.73 -8.72
N THR A 155 -23.21 5.26 -8.91
CA THR A 155 -23.03 6.61 -9.47
C THR A 155 -23.64 6.67 -10.87
N PRO A 156 -24.53 7.63 -11.17
CA PRO A 156 -25.10 7.79 -12.52
C PRO A 156 -24.00 7.87 -13.59
N GLY A 157 -24.20 7.17 -14.72
CA GLY A 157 -23.23 7.12 -15.82
C GLY A 157 -22.01 6.21 -15.60
N SER A 158 -21.79 5.68 -14.39
CA SER A 158 -20.73 4.71 -14.12
C SER A 158 -21.00 3.40 -14.88
N THR A 159 -20.01 2.82 -15.57
CA THR A 159 -20.15 1.50 -16.22
C THR A 159 -20.13 0.33 -15.23
N PHE A 160 -19.75 0.58 -13.97
CA PHE A 160 -19.59 -0.45 -12.93
C PHE A 160 -20.95 -0.92 -12.38
N VAL A 161 -21.09 -2.23 -12.20
CA VAL A 161 -22.33 -2.89 -11.74
C VAL A 161 -22.32 -3.24 -10.25
N ALA A 162 -21.21 -2.99 -9.54
CA ALA A 162 -21.04 -3.27 -8.12
C ALA A 162 -20.01 -2.30 -7.50
N PRO A 163 -19.97 -2.12 -6.17
CA PRO A 163 -18.87 -1.44 -5.52
C PRO A 163 -17.56 -2.23 -5.67
N ASP A 164 -16.44 -1.52 -5.61
CA ASP A 164 -15.11 -2.13 -5.70
C ASP A 164 -14.91 -3.15 -4.58
N THR A 165 -14.47 -4.36 -4.95
CA THR A 165 -14.06 -5.41 -4.00
C THR A 165 -15.09 -5.73 -2.90
N ALA A 166 -16.38 -5.82 -3.23
CA ALA A 166 -17.45 -6.15 -2.26
C ALA A 166 -17.16 -7.41 -1.40
N GLN A 167 -16.35 -8.32 -1.93
CA GLN A 167 -15.89 -9.54 -1.30
C GLN A 167 -14.75 -9.37 -0.28
N ALA A 168 -14.09 -8.21 -0.21
CA ALA A 168 -12.97 -7.96 0.72
C ALA A 168 -13.35 -8.14 2.20
N ARG A 169 -14.65 -8.03 2.54
CA ARG A 169 -15.15 -8.34 3.90
C ARG A 169 -14.97 -9.80 4.31
N TYR A 170 -14.77 -10.70 3.35
CA TYR A 170 -14.54 -12.13 3.57
C TYR A 170 -13.06 -12.49 3.50
N LEU A 171 -12.20 -11.50 3.23
CA LEU A 171 -10.78 -11.70 3.09
C LEU A 171 -10.22 -12.33 4.37
N ARG A 172 -9.49 -13.43 4.23
CA ARG A 172 -8.71 -13.95 5.35
C ARG A 172 -7.61 -12.93 5.67
N THR A 173 -7.58 -12.41 6.89
CA THR A 173 -6.65 -11.33 7.26
C THR A 173 -5.19 -11.77 7.28
N PHE A 174 -4.29 -10.79 7.18
CA PHE A 174 -2.87 -10.97 7.50
C PHE A 174 -2.66 -10.82 9.02
N GLY A 175 -1.51 -11.29 9.51
CA GLY A 175 -1.08 -11.06 10.90
C GLY A 175 -1.94 -11.72 11.97
N GLY A 176 -2.81 -12.68 11.62
CA GLY A 176 -3.64 -13.39 12.59
C GLY A 176 -4.68 -12.51 13.29
N LEU A 177 -5.15 -11.42 12.66
CA LEU A 177 -6.10 -10.48 13.26
C LEU A 177 -7.43 -11.12 13.69
N GLY A 178 -7.75 -12.33 13.20
CA GLY A 178 -8.94 -13.08 13.59
C GLY A 178 -10.22 -12.38 13.12
N ASP A 179 -11.18 -12.24 14.04
CA ASP A 179 -12.44 -11.55 13.78
C ASP A 179 -12.23 -10.04 13.64
N VAL A 180 -12.36 -9.53 12.40
CA VAL A 180 -12.26 -8.09 12.08
C VAL A 180 -13.44 -7.28 12.56
N THR A 181 -14.55 -7.92 12.93
CA THR A 181 -15.76 -7.20 13.35
C THR A 181 -15.60 -6.51 14.71
N ARG A 182 -14.52 -6.81 15.45
CA ARG A 182 -14.13 -6.08 16.67
C ARG A 182 -13.62 -4.65 16.40
N PHE A 183 -13.25 -4.33 15.15
CA PHE A 183 -12.75 -3.00 14.75
C PHE A 183 -13.87 -2.14 14.13
N ARG A 184 -15.13 -2.37 14.50
CA ARG A 184 -16.25 -1.59 13.97
C ARG A 184 -16.23 -0.16 14.50
N ALA A 185 -16.35 0.79 13.58
CA ALA A 185 -16.74 2.15 13.94
C ALA A 185 -18.21 2.18 14.38
N SER A 186 -18.57 3.23 15.14
CA SER A 186 -19.97 3.57 15.44
C SER A 186 -20.80 3.68 14.16
N ALA A 187 -22.13 3.64 14.25
CA ALA A 187 -22.97 3.87 13.09
C ALA A 187 -22.79 5.31 12.54
N PRO A 188 -22.93 5.53 11.21
CA PRO A 188 -22.94 6.88 10.66
C PRO A 188 -24.04 7.74 11.26
N PRO A 189 -23.78 9.03 11.57
CA PRO A 189 -24.83 9.99 11.87
C PRO A 189 -25.89 10.04 10.75
N GLN A 190 -27.17 10.14 11.12
CA GLN A 190 -28.27 10.21 10.15
C GLN A 190 -28.13 11.40 9.18
N SER A 191 -27.51 12.50 9.63
CA SER A 191 -27.23 13.68 8.81
C SER A 191 -26.32 13.38 7.61
N ILE A 192 -25.35 12.49 7.76
CA ILE A 192 -24.46 12.04 6.68
C ILE A 192 -25.25 11.22 5.65
N LEU A 193 -26.13 10.33 6.12
CA LEU A 193 -26.98 9.50 5.25
C LEU A 193 -27.92 10.33 4.35
N GLN A 194 -28.28 11.53 4.78
CA GLN A 194 -29.09 12.47 3.99
C GLN A 194 -28.22 13.31 3.05
N ALA A 195 -27.03 13.75 3.48
CA ALA A 195 -26.10 14.55 2.68
C ALA A 195 -25.52 13.77 1.48
N THR A 196 -25.31 12.46 1.63
CA THR A 196 -24.90 11.56 0.52
C THR A 196 -25.87 11.62 -0.67
N ARG A 197 -27.15 11.98 -0.47
CA ARG A 197 -28.17 12.06 -1.54
C ARG A 197 -28.08 13.32 -2.41
N ARG A 198 -27.40 14.39 -1.98
CA ARG A 198 -27.47 15.72 -2.63
C ARG A 198 -26.30 16.07 -3.56
N PHE A 199 -25.19 15.34 -3.52
CA PHE A 199 -24.06 15.61 -4.42
C PHE A 199 -24.07 14.67 -5.62
N SER A 200 -24.48 15.22 -6.77
CA SER A 200 -24.49 14.62 -8.10
C SER A 200 -23.27 15.11 -8.88
N THR A 201 -22.08 14.60 -8.57
CA THR A 201 -20.89 14.82 -9.43
C THR A 201 -20.30 13.48 -9.85
N THR A 202 -19.79 13.46 -11.08
CA THR A 202 -19.37 12.32 -11.90
C THR A 202 -18.14 11.56 -11.41
N SER A 203 -17.59 11.89 -10.22
CA SER A 203 -16.30 11.36 -9.75
C SER A 203 -16.31 10.81 -8.32
N ARG A 204 -17.45 10.34 -7.80
CA ARG A 204 -17.47 9.65 -6.50
C ARG A 204 -16.71 8.31 -6.52
N LEU A 205 -16.09 8.00 -5.38
CA LEU A 205 -15.46 6.71 -5.12
C LEU A 205 -16.48 5.57 -5.28
N ARG A 206 -16.02 4.43 -5.81
CA ARG A 206 -16.85 3.26 -6.11
C ARG A 206 -17.09 2.38 -4.87
N ALA A 207 -17.16 2.98 -3.68
CA ALA A 207 -17.28 2.29 -2.40
C ALA A 207 -18.22 3.07 -1.44
N ASN A 208 -18.54 2.47 -0.28
CA ASN A 208 -19.37 3.14 0.74
C ASN A 208 -18.61 4.33 1.38
N ASP A 209 -19.32 5.42 1.66
CA ASP A 209 -18.76 6.70 2.12
C ASP A 209 -18.44 6.74 3.62
N TYR A 210 -18.76 5.68 4.37
CA TYR A 210 -18.60 5.68 5.83
C TYR A 210 -17.43 4.79 6.28
N THR A 211 -16.58 5.39 7.13
CA THR A 211 -15.15 5.08 7.35
C THR A 211 -14.31 5.23 6.07
N PRO A 212 -13.63 6.38 5.87
CA PRO A 212 -12.83 6.57 4.66
C PRO A 212 -11.67 5.58 4.63
N THR A 213 -11.55 4.77 3.58
CA THR A 213 -10.44 3.82 3.40
C THR A 213 -9.07 4.49 3.59
N TYR A 214 -8.91 5.70 3.06
CA TYR A 214 -7.68 6.49 3.19
C TYR A 214 -7.36 6.82 4.65
N ALA A 215 -8.36 7.21 5.45
CA ALA A 215 -8.18 7.51 6.86
C ALA A 215 -7.85 6.23 7.65
N CYS A 216 -8.52 5.11 7.35
CA CYS A 216 -8.22 3.82 7.95
C CYS A 216 -6.79 3.34 7.64
N PHE A 217 -6.37 3.42 6.38
CA PHE A 217 -5.01 3.03 5.97
C PHE A 217 -3.95 3.96 6.55
N GLY A 218 -4.18 5.28 6.53
CA GLY A 218 -3.29 6.25 7.16
C GLY A 218 -3.14 6.02 8.66
N GLY A 219 -4.25 5.78 9.37
CA GLY A 219 -4.23 5.47 10.80
C GLY A 219 -3.51 4.16 11.13
N ALA A 220 -3.76 3.10 10.36
CA ALA A 220 -3.08 1.83 10.54
C ALA A 220 -1.57 1.93 10.26
N ALA A 221 -1.17 2.58 9.17
CA ALA A 221 0.23 2.82 8.84
C ALA A 221 0.92 3.67 9.92
N ALA A 222 0.25 4.72 10.41
CA ALA A 222 0.76 5.56 11.49
C ALA A 222 1.06 4.76 12.75
N ALA A 223 0.14 3.89 13.18
CA ALA A 223 0.34 3.06 14.36
C ALA A 223 1.56 2.14 14.20
N VAL A 224 1.76 1.53 13.02
CA VAL A 224 2.93 0.68 12.74
C VAL A 224 4.23 1.49 12.75
N ILE A 225 4.26 2.64 12.07
CA ILE A 225 5.46 3.49 11.99
C ILE A 225 5.80 4.06 13.37
N GLN A 226 4.81 4.49 14.15
CA GLN A 226 5.03 4.92 15.53
C GLN A 226 5.60 3.79 16.38
N ALA A 227 5.04 2.58 16.31
CA ALA A 227 5.56 1.42 17.03
C ALA A 227 7.01 1.12 16.64
N TRP A 228 7.34 1.19 15.34
CA TRP A 228 8.70 1.05 14.83
C TRP A 228 9.65 2.16 15.34
N ASN A 229 9.14 3.39 15.46
CA ASN A 229 9.87 4.54 15.97
C ASN A 229 9.84 4.65 17.50
N ASN A 230 9.77 3.53 18.23
CA ASN A 230 9.73 3.49 19.70
C ASN A 230 8.59 4.34 20.31
N GLY A 231 7.43 4.36 19.65
CA GLY A 231 6.27 5.17 20.03
C GLY A 231 6.35 6.64 19.61
N SER A 232 7.43 7.08 18.96
CA SER A 232 7.59 8.47 18.53
C SER A 232 6.68 8.82 17.35
N ASP A 233 5.99 9.95 17.48
CA ASP A 233 5.22 10.57 16.41
C ASP A 233 6.09 11.46 15.49
N VAL A 234 7.36 11.67 15.86
CA VAL A 234 8.23 12.62 15.16
C VAL A 234 8.81 11.99 13.89
N ILE A 235 8.63 12.71 12.77
CA ILE A 235 9.30 12.46 11.49
C ILE A 235 9.79 13.81 10.94
N ASN A 236 10.56 13.81 9.87
CA ASN A 236 10.90 15.05 9.15
C ASN A 236 11.13 14.70 7.69
N ILE A 237 10.04 14.62 6.93
CA ILE A 237 10.08 14.22 5.53
C ILE A 237 9.55 15.33 4.62
N LEU A 238 10.10 15.39 3.43
CA LEU A 238 9.52 16.12 2.31
C LEU A 238 8.76 15.12 1.45
N GLN A 239 7.48 15.40 1.20
CA GLN A 239 6.65 14.61 0.31
C GLN A 239 6.25 15.46 -0.88
N SER A 240 6.68 15.02 -2.06
CA SER A 240 6.35 15.66 -3.33
C SER A 240 5.30 14.86 -4.08
N THR A 241 4.37 15.53 -4.74
CA THR A 241 3.40 14.90 -5.65
C THR A 241 3.20 15.76 -6.90
N ASN A 242 3.12 15.11 -8.05
CA ASN A 242 2.72 15.72 -9.32
C ASN A 242 1.26 15.42 -9.69
N GLY A 243 0.49 14.81 -8.77
CA GLY A 243 -0.87 14.35 -9.03
C GLY A 243 -1.91 15.45 -9.20
N THR A 244 -1.53 16.72 -9.03
CA THR A 244 -2.45 17.87 -9.05
C THR A 244 -2.58 18.53 -10.44
N GLN A 245 -1.83 18.06 -11.45
CA GLN A 245 -1.78 18.63 -12.80
C GLN A 245 -1.32 20.10 -12.89
N ILE A 246 -1.07 20.76 -11.75
CA ILE A 246 -0.57 22.14 -11.65
C ILE A 246 0.94 22.21 -11.33
N GLY A 247 1.65 21.09 -11.52
CA GLY A 247 3.08 20.95 -11.22
C GLY A 247 3.36 20.08 -9.99
N VAL A 248 4.63 20.03 -9.59
CA VAL A 248 5.07 19.28 -8.41
C VAL A 248 4.84 20.14 -7.16
N ILE A 249 3.94 19.68 -6.29
CA ILE A 249 3.73 20.28 -4.96
C ILE A 249 4.57 19.50 -3.96
N THR A 250 5.33 20.20 -3.12
CA THR A 250 6.11 19.59 -2.04
C THR A 250 5.65 20.10 -0.69
N GLY A 251 5.23 19.18 0.18
CA GLY A 251 4.88 19.46 1.58
C GLY A 251 5.94 18.91 2.53
N ARG A 252 6.09 19.54 3.70
CA ARG A 252 6.90 19.01 4.80
C ARG A 252 5.99 18.45 5.88
N TYR A 253 6.27 17.23 6.32
CA TYR A 253 5.62 16.61 7.46
C TYR A 253 6.62 16.43 8.60
N THR A 254 6.30 16.98 9.76
CA THR A 254 7.12 16.89 10.97
C THR A 254 6.55 15.92 12.02
N SER A 255 5.37 15.35 11.74
CA SER A 255 4.80 14.27 12.53
C SER A 255 3.99 13.28 11.70
N ILE A 256 3.94 12.04 12.16
CA ILE A 256 3.15 10.96 11.56
C ILE A 256 1.67 11.30 11.66
N TRP A 257 1.25 11.85 12.80
CA TRP A 257 -0.08 12.41 12.97
C TRP A 257 -0.42 13.42 11.86
N GLN A 258 0.46 14.40 11.60
CA GLN A 258 0.20 15.46 10.61
C GLN A 258 -0.01 14.87 9.21
N ALA A 259 0.81 13.89 8.83
CA ALA A 259 0.66 13.18 7.57
C ALA A 259 -0.69 12.44 7.50
N THR A 260 -1.06 11.70 8.54
CA THR A 260 -2.30 10.93 8.58
C THR A 260 -3.55 11.80 8.57
N LYS A 261 -3.56 12.90 9.32
CA LYS A 261 -4.69 13.83 9.31
C LYS A 261 -4.80 14.56 7.99
N GLY A 262 -3.68 15.02 7.41
CA GLY A 262 -3.68 15.61 6.07
C GLY A 262 -4.25 14.65 5.02
N ASN A 263 -3.89 13.37 5.10
CA ASN A 263 -4.45 12.33 4.23
C ASN A 263 -5.97 12.14 4.45
N GLY A 264 -6.44 12.09 5.70
CA GLY A 264 -7.87 11.99 6.03
C GLY A 264 -8.68 13.21 5.54
N ASP A 265 -8.24 14.42 5.91
CA ASP A 265 -8.90 15.68 5.59
C ASP A 265 -8.96 15.94 4.08
N SER A 266 -7.97 15.47 3.31
CA SER A 266 -7.98 15.59 1.84
C SER A 266 -9.24 15.01 1.19
N ARG A 267 -9.89 14.03 1.83
CA ARG A 267 -11.14 13.43 1.34
C ARG A 267 -12.35 14.36 1.53
N VAL A 268 -12.31 15.19 2.57
CA VAL A 268 -13.32 16.22 2.83
C VAL A 268 -13.13 17.38 1.86
N TYR A 269 -11.89 17.84 1.66
CA TYR A 269 -11.59 18.91 0.70
C TYR A 269 -11.91 18.51 -0.75
N GLY A 270 -11.71 17.25 -1.10
CA GLY A 270 -12.11 16.70 -2.40
C GLY A 270 -13.62 16.48 -2.56
N GLY A 271 -14.42 16.69 -1.51
CA GLY A 271 -15.88 16.48 -1.53
C GLY A 271 -16.30 15.01 -1.62
N PHE A 272 -15.39 14.08 -1.28
CA PHE A 272 -15.65 12.64 -1.35
C PHE A 272 -16.15 12.04 -0.04
N MET A 273 -15.93 12.71 1.09
CA MET A 273 -16.24 12.21 2.43
C MET A 273 -16.79 13.32 3.33
N PHE A 274 -17.55 12.93 4.34
CA PHE A 274 -18.12 13.84 5.34
C PHE A 274 -17.38 13.73 6.67
N LEU A 275 -17.22 14.86 7.37
CA LEU A 275 -16.79 14.84 8.76
C LEU A 275 -17.95 14.36 9.65
N PRO A 276 -17.76 13.30 10.46
CA PRO A 276 -18.69 13.02 11.54
C PRO A 276 -18.59 14.20 12.53
N ARG A 277 -19.69 14.94 12.65
CA ARG A 277 -19.86 15.97 13.69
C ARG A 277 -20.37 15.33 14.96
#